data_AF-A0A7X8WTJ6-F1
#
_entry.id   AF-A0A7X8WTJ6-F1
#
_cell.length_a   1.000
_cell.length_b   1.000
_cell.length_c   1.000
_cell.angle_alpha   90.00
_cell.angle_beta   90.00
_cell.angle_gamma   90.00
#
_symmetry.space_group_name_H-M   'P 1'
#
loop_
_entity.id
_entity.type
_entity.pdbx_description
1 polymer ?
#
loop_
_entity_poly.entity_id
_entity_poly.type
_entity_poly.pdbx_seq_one_letter_code
_entity_poly.pdbx_strand_id
1 'polypeptide(L)'
;MKNMPYHEIRKRHRALFLDRSVPLLCPSILSCDLANLASSVRAIENAADVIHCDIMDGRFVPNLTFGAPVLESLASQTSLPLDMHLMVEYPSSDMLRSFARAGALVIVVHAETV
;
A
#
# COMPACT_ATOMS: atom_id res chain seq x y z
N MET A 1 10.58 -5.82 -2.71
CA MET A 1 9.42 -6.56 -3.30
C MET A 1 9.45 -6.65 -4.83
N LYS A 2 10.00 -5.66 -5.57
CA LYS A 2 9.97 -5.62 -7.05
C LYS A 2 10.47 -6.86 -7.81
N ASN A 3 11.32 -7.68 -7.19
CA ASN A 3 11.87 -8.90 -7.80
C ASN A 3 11.54 -10.16 -7.00
N MET A 4 10.58 -10.09 -6.08
CA MET A 4 10.18 -11.22 -5.26
C MET A 4 9.36 -12.19 -6.11
N PRO A 5 9.70 -13.49 -6.18
CA PRO A 5 8.92 -14.47 -6.92
C PRO A 5 7.46 -14.52 -6.45
N TYR A 6 6.52 -14.75 -7.37
CA TYR A 6 5.09 -14.81 -7.06
C TYR A 6 4.75 -15.77 -5.90
N HIS A 7 5.43 -16.91 -5.81
CA HIS A 7 5.20 -17.88 -4.75
C HIS A 7 5.58 -17.34 -3.36
N GLU A 8 6.62 -16.51 -3.27
CA GLU A 8 7.01 -15.87 -2.01
C GLU A 8 6.07 -14.73 -1.63
N ILE A 9 5.63 -13.93 -2.61
CA ILE A 9 4.58 -12.90 -2.40
C ILE A 9 3.31 -13.57 -1.85
N ARG A 10 2.88 -14.68 -2.46
CA ARG A 10 1.71 -15.44 -2.01
C ARG A 10 1.90 -16.01 -0.60
N LYS A 11 3.09 -16.55 -0.29
CA LYS A 11 3.40 -17.05 1.06
C LYS A 11 3.31 -15.92 2.09
N ARG A 12 3.90 -14.75 1.79
CA ARG A 12 3.88 -13.57 2.67
C ARG A 12 2.47 -13.03 2.86
N HIS A 13 1.68 -12.91 1.79
CA HIS A 13 0.27 -12.52 1.88
C HIS A 13 -0.53 -13.46 2.76
N ARG A 14 -0.37 -14.79 2.60
CA ARG A 14 -1.07 -15.76 3.47
C ARG A 14 -0.66 -15.62 4.93
N ALA A 15 0.63 -15.49 5.20
CA ALA A 15 1.14 -15.34 6.56
C ALA A 15 0.60 -14.09 7.25
N LEU A 16 0.47 -12.98 6.51
CA LEU A 16 -0.05 -11.73 7.07
C LEU A 16 -1.58 -11.75 7.18
N PHE A 17 -2.30 -11.92 6.07
CA PHE A 17 -3.74 -11.63 6.04
C PHE A 17 -4.67 -12.82 6.30
N LEU A 18 -4.16 -14.06 6.33
CA LEU A 18 -5.00 -15.24 6.62
C LEU A 18 -4.84 -15.77 8.04
N ASP A 19 -3.73 -15.46 8.72
CA ASP A 19 -3.61 -15.72 10.14
C ASP A 19 -4.40 -14.65 10.91
N ARG A 20 -5.41 -15.08 11.66
CA ARG A 20 -6.30 -14.19 12.44
C ARG A 20 -6.10 -14.34 13.94
N SER A 21 -5.00 -14.97 14.37
CA SER A 21 -4.70 -15.19 15.78
C SER A 21 -4.30 -13.90 16.52
N VAL A 22 -3.74 -12.93 15.80
CA VAL A 22 -3.35 -11.62 16.33
C VAL A 22 -3.84 -10.52 15.37
N PRO A 23 -4.35 -9.38 15.88
CA PRO A 23 -4.68 -8.24 15.03
C PRO A 23 -3.45 -7.70 14.32
N LEU A 24 -3.58 -7.41 13.02
CA LEU A 24 -2.56 -6.66 12.28
C LEU A 24 -2.71 -5.16 12.50
N LEU A 25 -1.59 -4.45 12.58
CA LEU A 25 -1.51 -3.00 12.60
C LEU A 25 -1.10 -2.47 11.22
N CYS A 26 -2.03 -1.74 10.59
CA CYS A 26 -1.87 -1.14 9.26
C CYS A 26 -2.04 0.39 9.32
N PRO A 27 -1.09 1.15 9.92
CA PRO A 27 -1.21 2.60 10.02
C PRO A 27 -1.25 3.28 8.64
N SER A 28 -2.14 4.27 8.47
CA SER A 28 -2.25 5.07 7.25
C SER A 28 -1.16 6.15 7.21
N ILE A 29 -0.41 6.21 6.11
CA ILE A 29 0.62 7.23 5.90
C ILE A 29 0.04 8.63 5.65
N LEU A 30 -1.26 8.76 5.40
CA LEU A 30 -1.87 10.10 5.31
C LEU A 30 -1.81 10.87 6.63
N SER A 31 -1.71 10.17 7.75
CA SER A 31 -1.67 10.78 9.07
C SER A 31 -0.27 11.21 9.51
N CYS A 32 0.76 10.95 8.70
CA CYS A 32 2.13 11.30 9.07
C CYS A 32 2.60 12.62 8.45
N ASP A 33 3.84 13.02 8.77
CA ASP A 33 4.49 14.12 8.09
C ASP A 33 4.80 13.72 6.63
N LEU A 34 3.94 14.17 5.71
CA LEU A 34 4.07 13.89 4.28
C LEU A 34 5.32 14.55 3.68
N ALA A 35 5.85 15.61 4.28
CA ALA A 35 7.13 16.20 3.84
C ALA A 35 8.32 15.27 4.17
N ASN A 36 8.14 14.32 5.11
CA ASN A 36 9.17 13.40 5.54
C ASN A 36 8.65 11.95 5.71
N LEU A 37 7.98 11.43 4.67
CA LEU A 37 7.39 10.08 4.64
C LEU A 37 8.37 8.98 5.07
N ALA A 38 9.60 9.02 4.55
CA ALA A 38 10.58 7.98 4.83
C ALA A 38 10.96 7.91 6.32
N SER A 39 11.09 9.07 6.99
CA SER A 39 11.35 9.11 8.43
C SER A 39 10.13 8.62 9.22
N SER A 40 8.93 9.05 8.83
CA SER A 40 7.68 8.65 9.47
C SER A 40 7.47 7.14 9.44
N VAL A 41 7.73 6.50 8.29
CA VAL A 41 7.59 5.04 8.16
C VAL A 41 8.67 4.28 8.93
N ARG A 42 9.93 4.73 8.91
CA ARG A 42 11.00 4.11 9.71
C ARG A 42 10.72 4.16 11.21
N ALA A 43 10.08 5.23 11.70
CA ALA A 43 9.73 5.37 13.11
C ALA A 43 8.77 4.29 13.62
N ILE A 44 7.97 3.69 12.73
CA ILE A 44 6.97 2.67 13.07
C ILE A 44 7.34 1.27 12.58
N GLU A 45 8.51 1.07 12.00
CA GLU A 45 8.89 -0.18 11.32
C GLU A 45 8.86 -1.41 12.25
N ASN A 46 9.12 -1.22 13.54
CA ASN A 46 9.08 -2.31 14.54
C ASN A 46 7.72 -2.43 15.27
N ALA A 47 6.74 -1.59 14.92
CA ALA A 47 5.45 -1.52 15.60
C ALA A 47 4.25 -1.67 14.64
N ALA A 48 4.50 -1.81 13.35
CA ALA A 48 3.49 -1.99 12.32
C ALA A 48 3.78 -3.27 11.51
N ASP A 49 2.72 -3.90 11.01
CA ASP A 49 2.83 -5.11 10.20
C ASP A 49 2.82 -4.78 8.70
N VAL A 50 2.07 -3.73 8.33
CA VAL A 50 1.81 -3.29 6.97
C VAL A 50 1.68 -1.77 6.97
N ILE A 51 2.07 -1.12 5.87
CA ILE A 51 1.83 0.32 5.68
C ILE A 51 0.59 0.50 4.81
N HIS A 52 -0.42 1.19 5.33
CA HIS A 52 -1.64 1.49 4.58
C HIS A 52 -1.47 2.80 3.78
N CYS A 53 -1.77 2.72 2.50
CA CYS A 53 -1.59 3.80 1.53
C CYS A 53 -2.93 4.10 0.87
N ASP A 54 -3.53 5.25 1.17
CA ASP A 54 -4.77 5.69 0.53
C ASP A 54 -4.48 6.48 -0.77
N ILE A 55 -4.88 5.92 -1.90
CA ILE A 55 -4.78 6.53 -3.23
C ILE A 55 -6.15 7.13 -3.57
N MET A 56 -6.21 8.45 -3.71
CA MET A 56 -7.43 9.20 -3.97
C MET A 56 -7.30 10.00 -5.28
N ASP A 57 -8.33 10.05 -6.12
CA ASP A 57 -8.30 10.69 -7.44
C ASP A 57 -9.09 12.01 -7.57
N GLY A 58 -9.70 12.49 -6.48
CA GLY A 58 -10.54 13.69 -6.50
C GLY A 58 -11.93 13.49 -7.11
N ARG A 59 -12.25 12.30 -7.65
CA ARG A 59 -13.52 11.99 -8.31
C ARG A 59 -14.35 11.01 -7.49
N PHE A 60 -13.75 9.91 -7.05
CA PHE A 60 -14.40 8.95 -6.14
C PHE A 60 -14.55 9.53 -4.74
N VAL A 61 -13.53 10.26 -4.28
CA VAL A 61 -13.56 11.06 -3.05
C VAL A 61 -13.08 12.48 -3.36
N PRO A 62 -13.57 13.52 -2.65
CA PRO A 62 -13.24 14.92 -2.94
C PRO A 62 -11.88 15.33 -2.38
N ASN A 63 -10.86 14.48 -2.53
CA ASN A 63 -9.48 14.74 -2.12
C ASN A 63 -8.50 14.06 -3.08
N LEU A 64 -7.27 14.58 -3.16
CA LEU A 64 -6.19 14.05 -3.99
C LEU A 64 -4.99 13.72 -3.10
N THR A 65 -4.42 12.52 -3.25
CA THR A 65 -3.26 12.09 -2.45
C THR A 65 -2.01 11.93 -3.33
N PHE A 66 -1.55 10.71 -3.54
CA PHE A 66 -0.32 10.37 -4.26
C PHE A 66 -0.53 9.16 -5.17
N GLY A 67 0.34 9.03 -6.17
CA GLY A 67 0.33 7.92 -7.12
C GLY A 67 1.47 6.92 -6.91
N ALA A 68 1.55 5.95 -7.82
CA ALA A 68 2.56 4.91 -7.82
C ALA A 68 4.02 5.40 -7.66
N PRO A 69 4.46 6.53 -8.25
CA PRO A 69 5.86 6.98 -8.10
C PRO A 69 6.27 7.30 -6.65
N VAL A 70 5.36 7.85 -5.84
CA VAL A 70 5.63 8.15 -4.43
C VAL A 70 5.77 6.85 -3.64
N LEU A 71 4.86 5.91 -3.86
CA LEU A 71 4.88 4.61 -3.19
C LEU A 71 6.07 3.76 -3.62
N GLU A 72 6.48 3.86 -4.87
CA GLU A 72 7.68 3.22 -5.40
C GLU A 72 8.95 3.72 -4.70
N SER A 73 9.04 5.03 -4.45
CA SER A 73 10.12 5.62 -3.68
C SER A 73 10.08 5.15 -2.22
N LEU A 74 8.90 5.17 -1.59
CA LEU A 74 8.70 4.76 -0.20
C LEU A 74 9.01 3.28 0.03
N ALA A 75 8.65 2.40 -0.92
CA ALA A 75 8.92 0.97 -0.86
C ALA A 75 10.43 0.63 -0.77
N SER A 76 11.31 1.55 -1.16
CA SER A 76 12.76 1.41 -1.01
C SER A 76 13.29 1.79 0.37
N GLN A 77 12.46 2.43 1.21
CA GLN A 77 12.82 3.02 2.49
C GLN A 77 12.39 2.17 3.70
N THR A 78 11.69 1.06 3.47
CA THR A 78 11.19 0.15 4.53
C THR A 78 11.15 -1.30 4.05
N SER A 79 11.22 -2.22 5.00
CA SER A 79 10.98 -3.66 4.81
C SER A 79 9.50 -4.06 4.94
N LEU A 80 8.66 -3.15 5.47
CA LEU A 80 7.23 -3.37 5.63
C LEU A 80 6.54 -3.45 4.26
N PRO A 81 5.56 -4.35 4.12
CA PRO A 81 4.76 -4.43 2.91
C PRO A 81 3.82 -3.22 2.80
N LEU A 82 3.46 -2.87 1.56
CA LEU A 82 2.49 -1.80 1.28
C LEU A 82 1.12 -2.39 0.94
N ASP A 83 0.08 -1.90 1.62
CA ASP A 83 -1.33 -2.07 1.29
C ASP A 83 -1.81 -0.84 0.54
N MET A 84 -2.16 -0.99 -0.74
CA MET A 84 -2.56 0.10 -1.61
C MET A 84 -4.07 0.11 -1.79
N HIS A 85 -4.73 1.06 -1.13
CA HIS A 85 -6.17 1.23 -1.13
C HIS A 85 -6.59 2.27 -2.18
N LEU A 86 -7.24 1.80 -3.24
CA LEU A 86 -7.63 2.62 -4.39
C LEU A 86 -9.05 3.16 -4.20
N MET A 87 -9.13 4.40 -3.72
CA MET A 87 -10.32 5.25 -3.72
C MET A 87 -10.37 6.06 -5.01
N VAL A 88 -10.58 5.38 -6.14
CA VAL A 88 -10.54 5.96 -7.49
C VAL A 88 -11.78 5.54 -8.29
N GLU A 89 -12.28 6.41 -9.18
CA GLU A 89 -13.52 6.18 -9.92
C GLU A 89 -13.36 5.06 -10.96
N TYR A 90 -12.17 4.92 -11.55
CA TYR A 90 -11.88 3.93 -12.59
C TYR A 90 -10.49 3.28 -12.40
N PRO A 91 -10.39 2.14 -11.69
CA PRO A 91 -9.13 1.42 -11.46
C PRO A 91 -8.71 0.60 -12.69
N SER A 92 -8.09 1.27 -13.67
CA SER A 92 -7.68 0.62 -14.92
C SER A 92 -6.62 -0.47 -14.71
N SER A 93 -6.55 -1.44 -15.65
CA SER A 93 -5.50 -2.48 -15.63
C SER A 93 -4.08 -1.91 -15.58
N ASP A 94 -3.82 -0.79 -16.28
CA ASP A 94 -2.50 -0.16 -16.28
C ASP A 94 -2.18 0.51 -14.94
N MET A 95 -3.20 1.09 -14.29
CA MET A 95 -3.09 1.61 -12.93
C MET A 95 -2.75 0.50 -11.94
N LEU A 96 -3.49 -0.62 -11.95
CA LEU A 96 -3.21 -1.78 -11.10
C LEU A 96 -1.79 -2.32 -11.32
N ARG A 97 -1.34 -2.43 -12.58
CA ARG A 97 0.03 -2.85 -12.91
C ARG A 97 1.08 -1.87 -12.40
N SER A 98 0.78 -0.56 -12.42
CA SER A 98 1.70 0.46 -11.91
C SER A 98 1.93 0.32 -10.39
N PHE A 99 0.86 0.08 -9.62
CA PHE A 99 0.94 -0.13 -8.18
C PHE A 99 1.59 -1.48 -7.81
N ALA A 100 1.30 -2.52 -8.59
CA ALA A 100 2.00 -3.80 -8.45
C ALA A 100 3.52 -3.64 -8.65
N ARG A 101 3.95 -2.88 -9.69
CA ARG A 101 5.36 -2.57 -9.92
C ARG A 101 5.95 -1.65 -8.85
N ALA A 102 5.17 -0.76 -8.26
CA ALA A 102 5.60 0.09 -7.16
C ALA A 102 5.90 -0.71 -5.87
N GLY A 103 5.43 -1.95 -5.78
CA GLY A 103 5.76 -2.88 -4.69
C GLY A 103 4.59 -3.20 -3.77
N ALA A 104 3.34 -3.03 -4.24
CA ALA A 104 2.15 -3.44 -3.48
C ALA A 104 2.23 -4.91 -3.06
N LEU A 105 1.94 -5.20 -1.79
CA LEU A 105 1.64 -6.56 -1.34
C LEU A 105 0.19 -6.93 -1.70
N VAL A 106 -0.70 -5.96 -1.52
CA VAL A 106 -2.12 -6.07 -1.81
C VAL A 106 -2.58 -4.75 -2.44
N ILE A 107 -3.49 -4.87 -3.39
CA ILE A 107 -4.19 -3.74 -4.00
C ILE A 107 -5.66 -3.95 -3.68
N VAL A 108 -6.25 -3.02 -2.95
CA VAL A 108 -7.66 -3.05 -2.54
C VAL A 108 -8.42 -2.09 -3.46
N VAL A 109 -9.45 -2.60 -4.11
CA VAL A 109 -10.34 -1.83 -4.99
C VAL A 109 -11.73 -1.81 -4.39
N HIS A 110 -12.44 -0.70 -4.58
CA HIS A 110 -13.83 -0.57 -4.19
C HIS A 110 -14.75 -1.38 -5.11
N ALA A 111 -15.67 -2.14 -4.51
CA ALA A 111 -16.62 -2.97 -5.25
C ALA A 111 -17.56 -2.14 -6.16
N GLU A 112 -17.76 -0.88 -5.83
CA GLU A 112 -18.57 0.08 -6.57
C GLU A 112 -17.89 0.59 -7.86
N THR A 113 -16.60 0.31 -8.03
CA THR A 113 -15.74 0.87 -9.10
C THR A 113 -15.33 -0.17 -10.14
N VAL A 114 -15.82 -1.41 -10.01
CA VAL A 114 -15.45 -2.59 -10.82
C VAL A 114 -16.61 -3.18 -11.60
#